data_AF-A0A452XGR8-F1
#
_entry.id   AF-A0A452XGR8-F1
#
_cell.length_a   1.000
_cell.length_b   1.000
_cell.length_c   1.000
_cell.angle_alpha   90.00
_cell.angle_beta   90.00
_cell.angle_gamma   90.00
#
_symmetry.space_group_name_H-M   'P 1'
#
loop_
_entity.id
_entity.type
_entity.pdbx_description
1 polymer ?
#
loop_
_entity_poly.entity_id
_entity_poly.type
_entity_poly.pdbx_seq_one_letter_code
_entity_poly.pdbx_strand_id
1 'polypeptide(L)'
;MIPIGRGQREFIIGDRQTGKTAVATDTILKKKGQGVICVYVAIGQRASSVAQVVTTFHEEGAMEYTIVVAEMADSPATLQYLAPYAGAALAEYFMYRERHTLIIYDDLSKQAQAYRQMSLLLRRPPGREAYPGDVFYLHSRLLE
;
A
#
# COMPACT_ATOMS: atom_id res chain seq x y z
N MET A 1 12.99 4.54 -20.13
CA MET A 1 11.56 4.74 -19.84
C MET A 1 11.00 3.38 -19.44
N ILE A 2 10.35 3.25 -18.28
CA ILE A 2 9.84 1.97 -17.75
C ILE A 2 8.31 1.99 -17.90
N PRO A 3 7.72 1.32 -18.90
CA PRO A 3 6.27 1.28 -19.07
C PRO A 3 5.60 0.36 -18.04
N ILE A 4 4.40 0.73 -17.61
CA ILE A 4 3.60 -0.05 -16.65
C ILE A 4 2.25 -0.41 -17.29
N GLY A 5 1.99 -1.71 -17.44
CA GLY A 5 0.74 -2.26 -17.98
C GLY A 5 -0.35 -2.48 -16.92
N ARG A 6 -1.59 -2.73 -17.37
CA ARG A 6 -2.71 -3.14 -16.49
C ARG A 6 -2.48 -4.57 -16.00
N GLY A 7 -2.61 -4.79 -14.69
CA GLY A 7 -2.30 -6.08 -14.05
C GLY A 7 -0.82 -6.32 -13.78
N GLN A 8 0.06 -5.38 -14.15
CA GLN A 8 1.48 -5.45 -13.80
C GLN A 8 1.70 -5.05 -12.35
N ARG A 9 2.75 -5.63 -11.75
CA ARG A 9 3.25 -5.32 -10.41
C ARG A 9 4.58 -4.63 -10.58
N GLU A 10 4.63 -3.34 -10.28
CA GLU A 10 5.82 -2.52 -10.45
C GLU A 10 6.32 -2.04 -9.08
N PHE A 11 7.61 -2.26 -8.80
CA PHE A 11 8.18 -1.95 -7.50
C PHE A 11 8.86 -0.58 -7.51
N ILE A 12 8.43 0.31 -6.59
CA ILE A 12 9.04 1.62 -6.38
C ILE A 12 9.97 1.53 -5.15
N ILE A 13 11.27 1.43 -5.39
CA ILE A 13 12.31 1.34 -4.36
C ILE A 13 13.25 2.54 -4.37
N GLY A 14 13.77 2.88 -3.20
CA GLY A 14 14.77 3.93 -3.01
C GLY A 14 14.81 4.41 -1.56
N ASP A 15 15.79 5.22 -1.24
CA ASP A 15 16.00 5.74 0.11
C ASP A 15 14.88 6.68 0.57
N ARG A 16 14.88 7.07 1.84
CA ARG A 16 13.91 8.04 2.37
C ARG A 16 14.03 9.36 1.59
N GLN A 17 12.90 10.03 1.37
CA GLN A 17 12.83 11.34 0.70
C GLN A 17 13.31 11.37 -0.76
N THR A 18 13.35 10.24 -1.46
CA THR A 18 13.66 10.16 -2.90
C THR A 18 12.44 10.34 -3.83
N GLY A 19 11.30 10.78 -3.30
CA GLY A 19 10.09 11.03 -4.11
C GLY A 19 9.19 9.82 -4.39
N LYS A 20 9.37 8.68 -3.70
CA LYS A 20 8.55 7.47 -3.89
C LYS A 20 7.04 7.73 -3.79
N THR A 21 6.61 8.38 -2.70
CA THR A 21 5.18 8.72 -2.51
C THR A 21 4.70 9.72 -3.55
N ALA A 22 5.52 10.68 -3.96
CA ALA A 22 5.15 11.65 -5.01
C ALA A 22 4.89 10.96 -6.36
N VAL A 23 5.77 10.05 -6.78
CA VAL A 23 5.55 9.23 -7.99
C VAL A 23 4.25 8.43 -7.89
N ALA A 24 3.97 7.85 -6.73
CA ALA A 24 2.78 7.07 -6.48
C ALA A 24 1.49 7.91 -6.53
N THR A 25 1.46 9.06 -5.84
CA THR A 25 0.31 9.98 -5.84
C THR A 25 0.08 10.60 -7.21
N ASP A 26 1.13 11.03 -7.91
CA ASP A 26 1.04 11.57 -9.27
C ASP A 26 0.47 10.55 -10.25
N THR A 27 0.80 9.27 -10.05
CA THR A 27 0.26 8.18 -10.86
C THR A 27 -1.25 8.06 -10.68
N ILE A 28 -1.77 8.21 -9.45
CA ILE A 28 -3.20 8.25 -9.16
C ILE A 28 -3.85 9.46 -9.83
N LEU A 29 -3.29 10.67 -9.66
CA LEU A 29 -3.84 11.90 -10.24
C LEU A 29 -3.99 11.80 -11.77
N LYS A 30 -3.02 11.15 -12.43
CA LYS A 30 -3.03 10.91 -13.89
C LYS A 30 -4.08 9.90 -14.35
N LYS A 31 -4.84 9.25 -13.46
CA LYS A 31 -5.96 8.35 -13.81
C LYS A 31 -7.31 9.05 -13.96
N LYS A 32 -7.38 10.36 -13.69
CA LYS A 32 -8.59 11.16 -13.89
C LYS A 32 -9.17 10.95 -15.30
N GLY A 33 -10.45 10.58 -15.36
CA GLY A 33 -11.18 10.33 -16.62
C GLY A 33 -10.81 9.03 -17.36
N GLN A 34 -9.92 8.18 -16.83
CA GLN A 34 -9.48 6.94 -17.50
C GLN A 34 -10.30 5.70 -17.09
N GLY A 35 -11.30 5.86 -16.22
CA GLY A 35 -12.13 4.75 -15.72
C GLY A 35 -11.36 3.75 -14.85
N VAL A 36 -10.25 4.18 -14.23
CA VAL A 36 -9.45 3.35 -13.31
C VAL A 36 -9.81 3.72 -11.87
N ILE A 37 -10.17 2.73 -11.06
CA ILE A 37 -10.40 2.92 -9.63
C ILE A 37 -9.06 2.75 -8.89
N CYS A 38 -8.70 3.75 -8.10
CA CYS A 38 -7.45 3.79 -7.36
C CYS A 38 -7.67 3.38 -5.90
N VAL A 39 -6.71 2.67 -5.32
CA VAL A 39 -6.65 2.35 -3.89
C VAL A 39 -5.27 2.74 -3.38
N TYR A 40 -5.22 3.66 -2.42
CA TYR A 40 -3.98 4.06 -1.76
C TYR A 40 -3.99 3.52 -0.33
N VAL A 41 -3.03 2.65 -0.01
CA VAL A 41 -2.90 2.02 1.30
C VAL A 41 -1.71 2.62 2.05
N ALA A 42 -1.98 3.46 3.05
CA ALA A 42 -0.97 3.99 3.96
C ALA A 42 -0.77 3.04 5.15
N ILE A 43 0.46 2.59 5.35
CA ILE A 43 0.84 1.59 6.36
C ILE A 43 1.93 2.19 7.24
N GLY A 44 1.64 2.37 8.53
CA GLY A 44 2.58 2.90 9.51
C GLY A 44 3.08 4.31 9.18
N GLN A 45 2.31 5.09 8.42
CA GLN A 45 2.65 6.46 8.05
C GLN A 45 2.27 7.44 9.15
N ARG A 46 2.87 8.62 9.15
CA ARG A 46 2.45 9.71 10.06
C ARG A 46 1.08 10.22 9.60
N ALA A 47 0.19 10.47 10.56
CA ALA A 47 -1.14 11.01 10.27
C ALA A 47 -1.09 12.30 9.44
N SER A 48 -0.14 13.20 9.72
CA SER A 48 0.05 14.43 8.95
C SER A 48 0.47 14.18 7.49
N SER A 49 1.28 13.16 7.23
CA SER A 49 1.68 12.79 5.87
C SER A 49 0.51 12.21 5.07
N VAL A 50 -0.32 11.37 5.71
CA VAL A 50 -1.53 10.85 5.05
C VAL A 50 -2.55 11.97 4.81
N ALA A 51 -2.74 12.86 5.79
CA ALA A 51 -3.62 14.02 5.63
C ALA A 51 -3.22 14.89 4.43
N GLN A 52 -1.92 15.15 4.24
CA GLN A 52 -1.41 15.87 3.07
C GLN A 52 -1.78 15.17 1.75
N VAL A 53 -1.60 13.85 1.66
CA VAL A 53 -1.99 13.07 0.47
C VAL A 53 -3.49 13.17 0.21
N VAL A 54 -4.32 13.00 1.24
CA VAL A 54 -5.78 13.08 1.11
C VAL A 54 -6.22 14.49 0.68
N THR A 55 -5.63 15.54 1.26
CA THR A 55 -5.88 16.92 0.85
C THR A 55 -5.54 17.12 -0.62
N THR A 56 -4.37 16.67 -1.08
CA THR A 56 -3.99 16.74 -2.50
C THR A 56 -4.99 16.00 -3.39
N PHE A 57 -5.42 14.79 -2.99
CA PHE A 57 -6.45 14.08 -3.75
C PHE A 57 -7.79 14.80 -3.77
N HIS A 58 -8.17 15.50 -2.71
CA HIS A 58 -9.40 16.27 -2.67
C HIS A 58 -9.31 17.52 -3.57
N GLU A 59 -8.21 18.29 -3.47
CA GLU A 59 -7.97 19.51 -4.25
C GLU A 59 -7.91 19.24 -5.76
N GLU A 60 -7.29 18.13 -6.16
CA GLU A 60 -7.17 17.73 -7.58
C GLU A 60 -8.39 16.96 -8.12
N GLY A 61 -9.38 16.69 -7.27
CA GLY A 61 -10.59 15.91 -7.60
C GLY A 61 -10.33 14.42 -7.84
N ALA A 62 -9.28 13.86 -7.23
CA ALA A 62 -8.95 12.45 -7.29
C ALA A 62 -9.71 11.57 -6.29
N MET A 63 -10.27 12.17 -5.22
CA MET A 63 -11.09 11.45 -4.24
C MET A 63 -12.36 10.82 -4.84
N GLU A 64 -12.85 11.29 -5.99
CA GLU A 64 -14.02 10.72 -6.68
C GLU A 64 -13.78 9.28 -7.18
N TYR A 65 -12.53 8.90 -7.42
CA TYR A 65 -12.14 7.59 -7.94
C TYR A 65 -11.07 6.89 -7.10
N THR A 66 -10.76 7.40 -5.91
CA THR A 66 -9.70 6.87 -5.05
C THR A 66 -10.25 6.49 -3.68
N ILE A 67 -9.96 5.26 -3.25
CA ILE A 67 -10.21 4.79 -1.89
C ILE A 67 -8.89 4.88 -1.11
N VAL A 68 -8.93 5.47 0.09
CA VAL A 68 -7.78 5.54 0.98
C VAL A 68 -7.98 4.61 2.17
N VAL A 69 -7.12 3.61 2.30
CA VAL A 69 -7.01 2.74 3.47
C VAL A 69 -5.80 3.20 4.26
N ALA A 70 -5.96 3.52 5.54
CA ALA A 70 -4.85 4.10 6.31
C ALA A 70 -4.79 3.54 7.72
N GLU A 71 -3.65 2.93 8.05
CA GLU A 71 -3.26 2.57 9.41
C GLU A 71 -1.99 3.33 9.77
N MET A 72 -2.08 4.16 10.80
CA MET A 72 -1.05 5.14 11.16
C MET A 72 0.07 4.49 11.97
N ALA A 73 1.18 5.22 12.13
CA ALA A 73 2.35 4.74 12.88
C ALA A 73 2.07 4.36 14.35
N ASP A 74 1.05 4.97 14.96
CA ASP A 74 0.58 4.71 16.33
C ASP A 74 -0.50 3.62 16.40
N SER A 75 -0.98 3.13 15.25
CA SER A 75 -1.97 2.06 15.19
C SER A 75 -1.36 0.72 15.58
N PRO A 76 -2.12 -0.22 16.18
CA PRO A 76 -1.62 -1.56 16.52
C PRO A 76 -0.96 -2.27 15.34
N ALA A 77 0.10 -3.03 15.61
CA ALA A 77 0.82 -3.80 14.59
C ALA A 77 -0.09 -4.76 13.80
N THR A 78 -1.14 -5.29 14.44
CA THR A 78 -2.15 -6.13 13.81
C THR A 78 -2.91 -5.42 12.70
N LEU A 79 -3.28 -4.15 12.89
CA LEU A 79 -3.98 -3.37 11.89
C LEU A 79 -3.04 -2.97 10.75
N GLN A 80 -1.83 -2.51 11.07
CA GLN A 80 -0.82 -2.20 10.05
C GLN A 80 -0.48 -3.43 9.17
N TYR A 81 -0.43 -4.62 9.77
CA TYR A 81 -0.23 -5.88 9.05
C TYR A 81 -1.40 -6.21 8.10
N LEU A 82 -2.64 -5.94 8.51
CA LEU A 82 -3.84 -6.28 7.73
C LEU A 82 -4.21 -5.24 6.66
N ALA A 83 -3.80 -3.98 6.81
CA ALA A 83 -4.18 -2.88 5.91
C ALA A 83 -3.95 -3.19 4.41
N PRO A 84 -2.83 -3.80 3.99
CA PRO A 84 -2.62 -4.13 2.58
C PRO A 84 -3.62 -5.16 2.04
N TYR A 85 -3.99 -6.16 2.85
CA TYR A 85 -5.00 -7.15 2.45
C TYR A 85 -6.39 -6.53 2.33
N ALA A 86 -6.73 -5.59 3.22
CA ALA A 86 -7.98 -4.84 3.12
C ALA A 86 -8.03 -4.00 1.84
N GLY A 87 -6.92 -3.31 1.51
CA GLY A 87 -6.79 -2.58 0.26
C GLY A 87 -6.91 -3.48 -0.97
N ALA A 88 -6.23 -4.63 -0.97
CA ALA A 88 -6.29 -5.61 -2.05
C ALA A 88 -7.73 -6.08 -2.29
N ALA A 89 -8.45 -6.49 -1.23
CA ALA A 89 -9.84 -6.92 -1.33
C ALA A 89 -10.78 -5.85 -1.92
N LEU A 90 -10.56 -4.56 -1.57
CA LEU A 90 -11.30 -3.45 -2.14
C LEU A 90 -11.01 -3.26 -3.64
N ALA A 91 -9.75 -3.38 -4.06
CA ALA A 91 -9.38 -3.32 -5.47
C ALA A 91 -9.94 -4.53 -6.26
N GLU A 92 -9.85 -5.72 -5.68
CA GLU A 92 -10.37 -6.97 -6.25
C GLU A 92 -11.88 -6.91 -6.52
N TYR A 93 -12.66 -6.27 -5.63
CA TYR A 93 -14.10 -6.08 -5.83
C TYR A 93 -14.42 -5.45 -7.19
N PHE A 94 -13.64 -4.45 -7.62
CA PHE A 94 -13.82 -3.79 -8.91
C PHE A 94 -13.19 -4.61 -10.05
N MET A 95 -12.05 -5.24 -9.81
CA MET A 95 -11.39 -6.13 -10.78
C MET A 95 -12.31 -7.27 -11.22
N TYR A 96 -12.94 -7.98 -10.28
CA TYR A 96 -13.89 -9.06 -10.56
C TYR A 96 -15.18 -8.60 -11.23
N ARG A 97 -15.41 -7.28 -11.33
CA ARG A 97 -16.49 -6.64 -12.09
C ARG A 97 -16.00 -6.01 -13.39
N GLU A 98 -14.90 -6.54 -13.93
CA GLU A 98 -14.33 -6.13 -15.22
C GLU A 98 -13.90 -4.65 -15.27
N ARG A 99 -13.68 -4.03 -14.11
CA ARG A 99 -13.15 -2.66 -14.03
C ARG A 99 -11.65 -2.69 -13.82
N HIS A 100 -10.96 -1.70 -14.36
CA HIS A 100 -9.53 -1.55 -14.14
C HIS A 100 -9.25 -0.88 -12.80
N THR A 101 -8.27 -1.40 -12.08
CA THR A 101 -7.85 -0.88 -10.79
C THR A 101 -6.35 -0.58 -10.75
N LEU A 102 -5.99 0.33 -9.86
CA LEU A 102 -4.61 0.64 -9.48
C LEU A 102 -4.55 0.62 -7.95
N ILE A 103 -3.68 -0.21 -7.37
CA ILE A 103 -3.44 -0.24 -5.93
C ILE A 103 -1.99 0.14 -5.62
N ILE A 104 -1.80 0.92 -4.56
CA ILE A 104 -0.50 1.39 -4.08
C ILE A 104 -0.38 1.06 -2.59
N TYR A 105 0.73 0.43 -2.22
CA TYR A 105 1.07 0.11 -0.82
C TYR A 105 2.23 0.99 -0.32
N ASP A 106 1.98 1.87 0.64
CA ASP A 106 2.96 2.83 1.19
C ASP A 106 3.07 2.68 2.73
N ASP A 107 3.91 1.79 3.27
CA ASP A 107 4.83 0.91 2.53
C ASP A 107 4.91 -0.52 3.11
N LEU A 108 5.26 -1.47 2.26
CA LEU A 108 5.38 -2.89 2.62
C LEU A 108 6.57 -3.17 3.56
N SER A 109 7.55 -2.27 3.68
CA SER A 109 8.62 -2.43 4.67
C SER A 109 8.08 -2.27 6.08
N LYS A 110 7.18 -1.28 6.30
CA LYS A 110 6.49 -1.11 7.59
C LYS A 110 5.50 -2.25 7.87
N GLN A 111 4.82 -2.78 6.85
CA GLN A 111 4.01 -3.99 7.01
C GLN A 111 4.85 -5.18 7.51
N ALA A 112 6.02 -5.43 6.90
CA ALA A 112 6.92 -6.49 7.31
C ALA A 112 7.42 -6.30 8.74
N GLN A 113 7.73 -5.06 9.14
CA GLN A 113 8.12 -4.73 10.52
C GLN A 113 6.99 -5.01 11.52
N ALA A 114 5.74 -4.67 11.18
CA ALA A 114 4.58 -4.99 11.99
C ALA A 114 4.37 -6.51 12.12
N TYR A 115 4.52 -7.25 11.01
CA TYR A 115 4.44 -8.71 11.01
C TYR A 115 5.55 -9.36 11.86
N ARG A 116 6.76 -8.80 11.82
CA ARG A 116 7.87 -9.20 12.67
C ARG A 116 7.55 -8.98 14.14
N GLN A 117 7.04 -7.80 14.52
CA GLN A 117 6.66 -7.50 15.90
C GLN A 117 5.63 -8.51 16.42
N MET A 118 4.58 -8.76 15.65
CA MET A 118 3.56 -9.75 16.01
C MET A 118 4.16 -11.15 16.18
N SER A 119 5.01 -11.58 15.25
CA SER A 119 5.64 -12.90 15.27
C SER A 119 6.53 -13.11 16.49
N LEU A 120 7.31 -12.09 16.86
CA LEU A 120 8.18 -12.13 18.04
C LEU A 120 7.38 -12.16 19.35
N LEU A 121 6.30 -11.38 19.45
CA LEU A 121 5.40 -11.42 20.61
C LEU A 121 4.74 -12.79 20.80
N LEU A 122 4.43 -13.47 19.70
CA LEU A 122 3.93 -14.85 19.69
C LEU A 122 5.02 -15.91 19.87
N ARG A 123 6.28 -15.50 20.14
CA ARG A 123 7.44 -16.37 20.30
C ARG A 123 7.68 -17.31 19.10
N ARG A 124 7.31 -16.87 17.89
CA ARG A 124 7.67 -17.59 16.66
C ARG A 124 9.19 -17.51 16.46
N PRO A 125 9.86 -18.62 16.08
CA PRO A 125 11.29 -18.61 15.80
C PRO A 125 11.67 -17.59 14.72
N PRO A 126 12.59 -16.64 15.02
CA PRO A 126 13.06 -15.68 14.02
C PRO A 126 14.18 -16.26 13.15
N GLY A 127 14.31 -15.72 11.94
CA GLY A 127 15.41 -15.97 11.01
C GLY A 127 16.27 -14.71 10.78
N ARG A 128 16.63 -14.46 9.52
CA ARG A 128 17.46 -13.30 9.12
C ARG A 128 16.81 -11.98 9.55
N GLU A 129 17.61 -11.09 10.13
CA GLU A 129 17.17 -9.75 10.61
C GLU A 129 15.95 -9.80 11.56
N ALA A 130 15.82 -10.92 12.28
CA ALA A 130 14.75 -11.24 13.21
C ALA A 130 13.34 -11.38 12.58
N TYR A 131 13.22 -11.45 11.25
CA TYR A 131 11.93 -11.72 10.60
C TYR A 131 11.51 -13.19 10.74
N PRO A 132 10.20 -13.50 10.77
CA PRO A 132 9.72 -14.88 10.74
C PRO A 132 10.06 -15.56 9.41
N GLY A 133 10.15 -16.89 9.41
CA GLY A 133 10.55 -17.68 8.24
C GLY A 133 9.63 -17.53 7.02
N ASP A 134 8.38 -17.08 7.22
CA ASP A 134 7.36 -16.90 6.20
C ASP A 134 7.16 -15.42 5.78
N VAL A 135 8.11 -14.53 6.10
CA VAL A 135 8.06 -13.12 5.65
C VAL A 135 8.03 -12.96 4.12
N PHE A 136 8.60 -13.92 3.37
CA PHE A 136 8.46 -13.93 1.92
C PHE A 136 7.02 -14.25 1.51
N TYR A 137 6.40 -15.24 2.17
CA TYR A 137 5.03 -15.65 1.88
C TYR A 137 4.04 -14.50 2.09
N LEU A 138 4.27 -13.67 3.11
CA LEU A 138 3.51 -12.45 3.41
C LEU A 138 3.25 -11.59 2.15
N HIS A 139 4.31 -11.19 1.45
CA HIS A 139 4.19 -10.30 0.30
C HIS A 139 3.90 -11.07 -0.99
N SER A 140 4.37 -12.31 -1.14
CA SER A 140 4.07 -13.11 -2.35
C SER A 140 2.56 -13.27 -2.53
N ARG A 141 1.82 -13.74 -1.52
CA ARG A 141 0.36 -13.92 -1.61
C ARG A 141 -0.44 -12.62 -1.71
N LEU A 142 0.16 -11.49 -1.35
CA LEU A 142 -0.49 -10.17 -1.44
C LEU A 142 -0.37 -9.60 -2.86
N LEU A 143 0.72 -9.92 -3.54
CA LEU A 143 1.05 -9.38 -4.85
C LEU A 143 0.71 -10.36 -5.98
N GLU A 144 0.40 -11.63 -5.70
CA GLU A 144 -0.22 -12.55 -6.68
C GLU A 144 -1.72 -12.32 -6.80
#